data_AF-A0A7C4SF11-F1
#
_entry.id   AF-A0A7C4SF11-F1
#
_cell.length_a   1.000
_cell.length_b   1.000
_cell.length_c   1.000
_cell.angle_alpha   90.00
_cell.angle_beta   90.00
_cell.angle_gamma   90.00
#
_symmetry.space_group_name_H-M   'P 1'
#
loop_
_entity.id
_entity.type
_entity.pdbx_description
1 polymer ?
#
loop_
_entity_poly.entity_id
_entity_poly.type
_entity_poly.pdbx_seq_one_letter_code
_entity_poly.pdbx_strand_id
1 'polypeptide(L)'
;MRRRLETAISLFLALAVVGVGCGTCLLGTLAARGDLSWTMGGAQYRLWLIREREGVGLALSQTTAYRDPEGRLCQRTAVWFWLWAPRMGLQRVNYEECPPSGQSHHLWLGRTPT
;
A
#
# COMPACT_ATOMS: atom_id res chain seq x y z
N MET A 1 -16.09 -9.08 48.63
CA MET A 1 -15.20 -9.33 47.46
C MET A 1 -15.90 -9.24 46.10
N ARG A 2 -17.16 -9.68 45.94
CA ARG A 2 -17.94 -9.62 44.67
C ARG A 2 -17.97 -8.26 43.95
N ARG A 3 -18.22 -7.15 44.67
CA ARG A 3 -18.31 -5.80 44.07
C ARG A 3 -17.04 -5.28 43.38
N ARG A 4 -15.85 -5.76 43.79
CA ARG A 4 -14.58 -5.36 43.14
C ARG A 4 -14.33 -6.11 41.83
N LEU A 5 -14.96 -7.29 41.66
CA LEU A 5 -14.85 -8.08 40.43
C LEU A 5 -15.72 -7.47 39.32
N GLU A 6 -16.92 -7.03 39.66
CA GLU A 6 -17.87 -6.41 38.71
C GLU A 6 -17.36 -5.10 38.12
N THR A 7 -16.70 -4.26 38.95
CA THR A 7 -16.07 -3.01 38.48
C THR A 7 -14.86 -3.28 37.59
N ALA A 8 -14.04 -4.28 37.91
CA ALA A 8 -12.90 -4.67 37.08
C ALA A 8 -13.35 -5.18 35.70
N ILE A 9 -14.41 -5.99 35.66
CA ILE A 9 -14.96 -6.53 34.40
C ILE A 9 -15.56 -5.41 33.54
N SER A 10 -16.30 -4.47 34.13
CA SER A 10 -16.85 -3.31 33.39
C SER A 10 -15.76 -2.41 32.81
N LEU A 11 -14.68 -2.16 33.57
CA LEU A 11 -13.53 -1.39 33.11
C LEU A 11 -12.82 -2.07 31.95
N PHE A 12 -12.64 -3.39 32.03
CA PHE A 12 -12.01 -4.17 30.98
C PHE A 12 -12.84 -4.20 29.69
N LEU A 13 -14.17 -4.36 29.82
CA LEU A 13 -15.09 -4.28 28.70
C LEU A 13 -15.09 -2.88 28.05
N ALA A 14 -15.10 -1.81 28.86
CA ALA A 14 -15.02 -0.45 28.35
C ALA A 14 -13.71 -0.20 27.60
N LEU A 15 -12.57 -0.65 28.15
CA LEU A 15 -11.26 -0.56 27.49
C LEU A 15 -11.20 -1.38 26.20
N ALA A 16 -11.81 -2.56 26.17
CA ALA A 16 -11.87 -3.39 24.97
C ALA A 16 -12.75 -2.76 23.89
N VAL A 17 -13.91 -2.20 24.23
CA VAL A 17 -14.80 -1.53 23.26
C VAL A 17 -14.16 -0.25 22.72
N VAL A 18 -13.49 0.55 23.57
CA VAL A 18 -12.76 1.73 23.12
C VAL A 18 -11.53 1.35 22.29
N GLY A 19 -10.80 0.31 22.68
CA GLY A 19 -9.66 -0.20 21.93
C GLY A 19 -10.05 -0.72 20.55
N VAL A 20 -11.13 -1.52 20.47
CA VAL A 20 -11.66 -2.04 19.21
C VAL A 20 -12.25 -0.92 18.35
N GLY A 21 -13.01 0.02 18.95
CA GLY A 21 -13.60 1.15 18.23
C GLY A 21 -12.56 2.15 17.70
N CYS A 22 -11.50 2.42 18.46
CA CYS A 22 -10.41 3.29 18.00
C CYS A 22 -9.59 2.59 16.90
N GLY A 23 -9.34 1.29 17.04
CA GLY A 23 -8.68 0.48 16.03
C GLY A 23 -9.46 0.43 14.70
N THR A 24 -10.79 0.26 14.75
CA THR A 24 -11.64 0.24 13.55
C THR A 24 -11.76 1.61 12.90
N CYS A 25 -11.80 2.70 13.67
CA CYS A 25 -11.77 4.06 13.11
C CYS A 25 -10.44 4.40 12.43
N LEU A 26 -9.30 3.97 12.99
CA LEU A 26 -7.98 4.15 12.36
C LEU A 26 -7.84 3.29 11.10
N LEU A 27 -8.30 2.04 11.13
CA LEU A 27 -8.34 1.18 9.95
C LEU A 27 -9.30 1.72 8.88
N GLY A 28 -10.45 2.27 9.29
CA GLY A 28 -11.44 2.89 8.41
C GLY A 28 -10.94 4.18 7.77
N THR A 29 -10.16 4.99 8.48
CA THR A 29 -9.54 6.22 7.92
C THR A 29 -8.36 5.91 7.00
N LEU A 30 -7.58 4.84 7.26
CA LEU A 30 -6.62 4.31 6.28
C LEU A 30 -7.35 3.79 5.02
N ALA A 31 -8.43 3.04 5.19
CA ALA A 31 -9.27 2.58 4.07
C ALA A 31 -9.94 3.73 3.31
N ALA A 32 -10.24 4.86 3.97
CA ALA A 32 -10.85 6.04 3.35
C ALA A 32 -9.93 6.77 2.36
N ARG A 33 -8.60 6.63 2.47
CA ARG A 33 -7.66 7.11 1.42
C ARG A 33 -7.61 6.17 0.22
N GLY A 34 -8.18 4.97 0.32
CA GLY A 34 -8.24 4.01 -0.76
C GLY A 34 -6.87 3.48 -1.17
N ASP A 35 -5.85 3.57 -0.31
CA ASP A 35 -4.48 3.14 -0.60
C ASP A 35 -3.84 2.52 0.65
N LEU A 36 -3.39 1.28 0.51
CA LEU A 36 -2.73 0.47 1.54
C LEU A 36 -1.38 0.03 0.99
N SER A 37 -0.28 0.56 1.53
CA SER A 37 1.07 0.14 1.18
C SER A 37 1.71 -0.66 2.30
N TRP A 38 2.34 -1.79 1.99
CA TRP A 38 3.13 -2.57 2.93
C TRP A 38 4.34 -3.22 2.25
N THR A 39 5.30 -3.68 3.03
CA THR A 39 6.51 -4.35 2.52
C THR A 39 6.62 -5.71 3.16
N MET A 40 6.84 -6.76 2.37
CA MET A 40 6.96 -8.14 2.85
C MET A 40 7.96 -8.92 2.01
N GLY A 41 8.96 -9.53 2.66
CA GLY A 41 9.96 -10.36 1.97
C GLY A 41 10.80 -9.62 0.93
N GLY A 42 11.07 -8.33 1.13
CA GLY A 42 11.79 -7.48 0.17
C GLY A 42 10.98 -7.04 -1.05
N ALA A 43 9.71 -7.45 -1.14
CA ALA A 43 8.75 -6.95 -2.12
C ALA A 43 7.88 -5.84 -1.50
N GLN A 44 7.62 -4.79 -2.27
CA GLN A 44 6.72 -3.71 -1.89
C GLN A 44 5.34 -3.98 -2.49
N TYR A 45 4.31 -3.96 -1.65
CA TYR A 45 2.94 -4.17 -2.04
C TYR A 45 2.13 -2.90 -1.85
N ARG A 46 1.19 -2.67 -2.76
CA ARG A 46 0.25 -1.56 -2.66
C ARG A 46 -1.12 -2.04 -3.12
N LEU A 47 -2.14 -1.87 -2.31
CA LEU A 47 -3.53 -2.16 -2.65
C LEU A 47 -4.29 -0.84 -2.67
N TRP A 48 -4.98 -0.56 -3.76
CA TRP A 48 -5.82 0.62 -3.85
C TRP A 48 -7.16 0.35 -4.50
N LEU A 49 -8.13 1.19 -4.17
CA LEU A 49 -9.47 1.11 -4.73
C LEU A 49 -9.55 1.94 -6.00
N ILE A 50 -10.01 1.33 -7.08
CA ILE A 50 -10.25 2.01 -8.36
C ILE A 50 -11.67 2.51 -8.34
N ARG A 51 -11.83 3.84 -8.40
CA ARG A 51 -13.13 4.50 -8.52
C ARG A 51 -13.02 5.60 -9.55
N GLU A 52 -13.03 5.21 -10.80
CA GLU A 52 -13.00 6.12 -11.95
C GLU A 52 -14.34 6.04 -12.70
N ARG A 53 -14.60 7.01 -13.59
CA ARG A 53 -15.82 6.98 -14.42
C ARG A 53 -15.89 5.73 -15.31
N GLU A 54 -14.72 5.20 -15.66
CA GLU A 54 -14.55 4.06 -16.55
C GLU A 54 -14.78 2.73 -15.84
N GLY A 55 -14.70 2.70 -14.50
CA GLY A 55 -15.01 1.50 -13.72
C GLY A 55 -14.70 1.58 -12.23
N VAL A 56 -15.25 0.60 -11.51
CA VAL A 56 -15.01 0.38 -10.08
C VAL A 56 -14.33 -0.97 -9.88
N GLY A 57 -13.27 -0.98 -9.08
CA GLY A 57 -12.51 -2.18 -8.81
C GLY A 57 -11.47 -2.03 -7.70
N LEU A 58 -10.58 -3.01 -7.62
CA LEU A 58 -9.39 -3.02 -6.77
C LEU A 58 -8.17 -3.26 -7.64
N ALA A 59 -7.06 -2.63 -7.26
CA ALA A 59 -5.76 -2.97 -7.81
C ALA A 59 -4.76 -3.29 -6.72
N LEU A 60 -3.96 -4.31 -6.98
CA LEU A 60 -2.81 -4.70 -6.17
C LEU A 60 -1.57 -4.54 -7.03
N SER A 61 -0.57 -3.80 -6.58
CA SER A 61 0.78 -3.85 -7.14
C SER A 61 1.71 -4.62 -6.22
N GLN A 62 2.62 -5.36 -6.84
CA GLN A 62 3.79 -5.95 -6.21
C GLN A 62 5.02 -5.49 -6.99
N THR A 63 5.93 -4.79 -6.31
CA THR A 63 7.20 -4.34 -6.87
C THR A 63 8.33 -5.13 -6.22
N THR A 64 9.18 -5.71 -7.06
CA THR A 64 10.34 -6.51 -6.65
C THR A 64 11.58 -6.03 -7.38
N ALA A 65 12.68 -5.85 -6.64
CA ALA A 65 13.97 -5.60 -7.26
C ALA A 65 14.53 -6.90 -7.87
N TYR A 66 15.10 -6.82 -9.05
CA TYR A 66 15.84 -7.92 -9.69
C TYR A 66 17.14 -7.39 -10.29
N ARG A 67 18.10 -8.29 -10.52
CA ARG A 67 19.28 -7.96 -11.31
C ARG A 67 19.07 -8.45 -12.74
N ASP A 68 19.23 -7.53 -13.68
CA ASP A 68 19.30 -7.81 -15.11
C ASP A 68 20.60 -8.62 -15.42
N PRO A 69 20.68 -9.43 -16.49
CA PRO A 69 21.92 -10.03 -16.99
C PRO A 69 23.16 -9.11 -17.04
N GLU A 70 22.98 -7.80 -17.21
CA GLU A 70 24.06 -6.80 -17.15
C GLU A 70 24.51 -6.42 -15.73
N GLY A 71 23.93 -7.04 -14.69
CA GLY A 71 24.21 -6.76 -13.29
C GLY A 71 23.53 -5.51 -12.71
N ARG A 72 22.71 -4.82 -13.52
CA ARG A 72 21.98 -3.62 -13.11
C ARG A 72 20.83 -3.96 -12.17
N LEU A 73 20.62 -3.13 -11.16
CA LEU A 73 19.46 -3.23 -10.28
C LEU A 73 18.24 -2.62 -10.97
N CYS A 74 17.29 -3.46 -11.35
CA CYS A 74 16.03 -3.06 -11.96
C CYS A 74 14.87 -3.36 -11.01
N GLN A 75 13.72 -2.75 -11.28
CA GLN A 75 12.48 -3.01 -10.57
C GLN A 75 11.49 -3.64 -11.54
N ARG A 76 10.88 -4.75 -11.13
CA ARG A 76 9.74 -5.35 -11.82
C ARG A 76 8.51 -5.09 -10.98
N THR A 77 7.48 -4.51 -11.59
CA THR A 77 6.19 -4.31 -10.95
C THR A 77 5.12 -5.11 -11.67
N ALA A 78 4.40 -5.93 -10.92
CA ALA A 78 3.22 -6.64 -11.36
C ALA A 78 1.99 -5.96 -10.75
N VAL A 79 1.01 -5.59 -11.57
CA VAL A 79 -0.25 -4.98 -11.13
C VAL A 79 -1.41 -5.88 -11.55
N TRP A 80 -2.21 -6.29 -10.58
CA TRP A 80 -3.45 -7.02 -10.80
C TRP A 80 -4.63 -6.09 -10.61
N PHE A 81 -5.54 -6.10 -11.57
CA PHE A 81 -6.76 -5.32 -11.58
C PHE A 81 -7.96 -6.26 -11.49
N TRP A 82 -8.76 -6.11 -10.45
CA TRP A 82 -10.07 -6.75 -10.29
C TRP A 82 -11.16 -5.69 -10.46
N LEU A 83 -11.71 -5.60 -11.66
CA LEU A 83 -12.81 -4.69 -11.99
C LEU A 83 -14.13 -5.44 -11.90
N TRP A 84 -15.17 -4.84 -11.32
CA TRP A 84 -16.51 -5.44 -11.22
C TRP A 84 -17.64 -4.55 -11.75
N ALA A 85 -17.35 -3.28 -12.06
CA ALA A 85 -18.26 -2.40 -12.79
C ALA A 85 -17.48 -1.56 -13.80
N PRO A 86 -18.01 -1.30 -15.00
CA PRO A 86 -19.31 -1.75 -15.53
C PRO A 86 -19.31 -3.22 -16.02
N ARG A 87 -18.14 -3.84 -16.17
CA ARG A 87 -18.00 -5.27 -16.54
C ARG A 87 -17.00 -5.92 -15.60
N MET A 88 -17.25 -7.18 -15.23
CA MET A 88 -16.27 -7.97 -14.50
C MET A 88 -15.06 -8.23 -15.40
N GLY A 89 -13.87 -7.92 -14.89
CA GLY A 89 -12.61 -8.09 -15.61
C GLY A 89 -11.47 -8.33 -14.64
N LEU A 90 -10.67 -9.36 -14.93
CA LEU A 90 -9.40 -9.59 -14.28
C LEU A 90 -8.29 -9.27 -15.29
N GLN A 91 -7.43 -8.32 -14.97
CA GLN A 91 -6.29 -7.98 -15.82
C GLN A 91 -5.01 -7.99 -15.01
N ARG A 92 -3.91 -8.35 -15.66
CA ARG A 92 -2.57 -8.29 -15.07
C ARG A 92 -1.66 -7.54 -16.03
N VAL A 93 -1.01 -6.50 -15.53
CA VAL A 93 -0.01 -5.73 -16.26
C VAL A 93 1.32 -5.92 -15.54
N ASN A 94 2.40 -6.16 -16.29
CA ASN A 94 3.74 -6.20 -15.73
C ASN A 94 4.57 -5.16 -16.47
N TYR A 95 5.34 -4.38 -15.72
CA TYR A 95 6.29 -3.43 -16.27
C TYR A 95 7.63 -3.55 -15.55
N GLU A 96 8.68 -3.25 -16.29
CA GLU A 96 10.06 -3.31 -15.82
C GLU A 96 10.67 -1.93 -15.98
N GLU A 97 11.22 -1.42 -14.88
CA GLU A 97 11.89 -0.14 -14.82
C GLU A 97 13.36 -0.42 -14.49
N CYS A 98 14.21 -0.26 -15.50
CA CYS A 98 15.65 -0.22 -15.32
C CYS A 98 16.10 1.25 -15.38
N PRO A 99 16.88 1.75 -14.40
CA PRO A 99 17.44 3.09 -14.51
C PRO A 99 18.30 3.18 -15.77
N PRO A 100 18.26 4.32 -16.50
CA PRO A 100 19.11 4.48 -17.67
C PRO A 100 20.57 4.31 -17.25
N SER A 101 21.31 3.53 -18.03
CA SER A 101 22.75 3.33 -17.87
C SER A 101 23.46 4.68 -18.00
N GLY A 102 23.59 5.41 -16.90
CA GLY A 102 24.13 6.77 -16.91
C GLY A 102 23.65 7.71 -15.80
N GLN A 103 22.71 7.34 -14.93
CA GLN A 103 22.41 8.14 -13.73
C GLN A 103 23.41 7.88 -12.59
N SER A 104 24.68 8.10 -12.89
CA SER A 104 25.62 8.59 -11.88
C SER A 104 25.09 9.92 -11.36
N HIS A 105 24.93 10.01 -10.04
CA HIS A 105 24.81 11.22 -9.23
C HIS A 105 25.29 12.51 -9.93
N HIS A 106 24.45 13.16 -10.72
CA HIS A 106 24.60 14.59 -10.97
C HIS A 106 23.68 15.28 -9.99
N LEU A 107 24.19 15.43 -8.76
CA LEU A 107 23.79 16.49 -7.86
C LEU A 107 23.68 17.77 -8.69
N TRP A 108 22.52 18.42 -8.61
CA TRP A 108 22.34 19.80 -9.01
C TRP A 108 23.20 20.70 -8.12
N LEU A 109 24.49 20.78 -8.41
CA LEU A 109 25.38 21.80 -7.88
C LEU A 109 25.75 22.75 -9.02
N GLY A 110 25.19 23.95 -8.94
CA GLY A 110 25.76 25.13 -9.58
C GLY A 110 25.19 25.50 -10.94
N ARG A 111 24.14 26.33 -10.92
CA ARG A 111 24.04 27.44 -11.88
C ARG A 111 23.22 28.59 -11.30
N THR A 112 23.87 29.42 -10.50
CA THR A 112 23.44 30.81 -10.28
C THR A 112 23.72 31.59 -11.57
N PRO A 113 22.73 32.19 -12.24
CA PRO A 113 23.01 33.20 -13.25
C PRO A 113 23.37 34.51 -12.55
N THR A 114 24.50 35.07 -12.96
CA THR A 114 24.95 36.46 -12.74
C THR A 114 23.96 37.47 -13.29
#